data_AF-A0A7J3S8K1-F1
#
_entry.id   AF-A0A7J3S8K1-F1
#
_cell.length_a   1.000
_cell.length_b   1.000
_cell.length_c   1.000
_cell.angle_alpha   90.00
_cell.angle_beta   90.00
_cell.angle_gamma   90.00
#
_symmetry.space_group_name_H-M   'P 1'
#
loop_
_entity.id
_entity.type
_entity.pdbx_description
1 polymer ?
#
loop_
_entity_poly.entity_id
_entity_poly.type
_entity_poly.pdbx_seq_one_letter_code
_entity_poly.pdbx_strand_id
1 'polypeptide(L)'
;MNKLYALVLVSLVVFLGMGVGSAASMFYTNNSVPTENSTLYTVPITLNKTMQVKYMIKDNTTTKYGIIKHEITMKNKNQTVYPMISFNGSALSLVFPENLTVYYTLNGKAPTNKSTLYTSPIILNKNMIVKYMIVVNGTKYAGIVKHTPCKLIKRVQARKMKNKWIRQMIHELVPA
;
A
#
# COMPACT_ATOMS: atom_id res chain seq x y z
N MET A 1 -22.30 -8.01 -45.83
CA MET A 1 -20.85 -7.73 -45.85
C MET A 1 -20.57 -6.63 -44.84
N ASN A 2 -19.76 -6.95 -43.81
CA ASN A 2 -18.94 -6.10 -42.93
C ASN A 2 -19.62 -4.94 -42.15
N LYS A 3 -19.45 -4.76 -40.84
CA LYS A 3 -18.59 -5.39 -39.82
C LYS A 3 -19.18 -5.01 -38.44
N LEU A 4 -19.08 -5.96 -37.51
CA LEU A 4 -19.15 -5.77 -36.06
C LEU A 4 -18.41 -4.50 -35.60
N TYR A 5 -18.98 -3.72 -34.68
CA TYR A 5 -18.20 -3.15 -33.58
C TYR A 5 -18.98 -3.21 -32.27
N ALA A 6 -18.29 -3.78 -31.29
CA ALA A 6 -18.80 -4.32 -30.05
C ALA A 6 -19.00 -3.26 -28.96
N LEU A 7 -19.93 -3.55 -28.06
CA LEU A 7 -20.06 -2.93 -26.75
C LEU A 7 -18.70 -2.84 -26.05
N VAL A 8 -18.32 -1.64 -25.63
CA VAL A 8 -17.46 -1.46 -24.45
C VAL A 8 -18.19 -0.51 -23.51
N LEU A 9 -18.96 -1.09 -22.59
CA LEU A 9 -19.53 -0.40 -21.44
C LEU A 9 -18.36 0.07 -20.55
N VAL A 10 -17.97 1.34 -20.69
CA VAL A 10 -17.13 2.01 -19.70
C VAL A 10 -18.03 2.36 -18.52
N SER A 11 -18.03 1.52 -17.49
CA SER A 11 -18.70 1.83 -16.23
C SER A 11 -17.86 2.86 -15.46
N LEU A 12 -18.00 4.13 -15.83
CA LEU A 12 -17.47 5.27 -15.07
C LEU A 12 -18.45 5.54 -13.93
N VAL A 13 -18.20 4.97 -12.75
CA VAL A 13 -18.97 5.33 -11.56
C VAL A 13 -18.53 6.72 -11.09
N VAL A 14 -19.29 7.74 -11.48
CA VAL A 14 -19.21 9.09 -10.92
C VAL A 14 -19.96 9.09 -9.59
N PHE A 15 -19.23 9.14 -8.47
CA PHE A 15 -19.81 9.41 -7.17
C PHE A 15 -19.86 10.93 -6.95
N LEU A 16 -21.03 11.55 -7.16
CA LEU A 16 -21.35 12.89 -6.65
C LEU A 16 -22.11 12.73 -5.32
N GLY A 17 -21.59 13.32 -4.24
CA GLY A 17 -22.33 13.34 -2.97
C GLY A 17 -21.56 13.72 -1.72
N MET A 18 -21.22 15.00 -1.59
CA MET A 18 -21.27 15.86 -0.39
C MET A 18 -20.45 15.51 0.87
N GLY A 19 -19.49 16.42 1.15
CA GLY A 19 -18.78 16.55 2.42
C GLY A 19 -17.44 17.25 2.17
N VAL A 20 -17.41 18.59 2.18
CA VAL A 20 -16.19 19.39 1.92
C VAL A 20 -15.26 19.34 3.14
N GLY A 21 -14.67 18.18 3.39
CA GLY A 21 -13.28 18.12 3.81
C GLY A 21 -12.46 17.95 2.54
N SER A 22 -11.44 18.78 2.32
CA SER A 22 -10.53 18.56 1.18
C SER A 22 -10.07 17.10 1.20
N ALA A 23 -10.41 16.33 0.16
CA ALA A 23 -9.98 14.94 0.06
C ALA A 23 -8.46 14.91 0.23
N ALA A 24 -7.96 14.08 1.15
CA ALA A 24 -6.54 14.05 1.42
C ALA A 24 -5.81 13.55 0.17
N SER A 25 -4.65 14.15 -0.13
CA SER A 25 -3.79 13.75 -1.24
C SER A 25 -2.73 12.79 -0.74
N MET A 26 -2.46 11.71 -1.50
CA MET A 26 -1.37 10.78 -1.19
C MET A 26 -0.22 10.97 -2.18
N PHE A 27 0.99 11.12 -1.65
CA PHE A 27 2.23 11.15 -2.41
C PHE A 27 3.10 9.95 -1.98
N TYR A 28 3.83 9.34 -2.90
CA TYR A 28 4.60 8.15 -2.58
C TYR A 28 5.91 8.04 -3.34
N THR A 29 6.81 7.23 -2.79
CA THR A 29 8.09 6.86 -3.40
C THR A 29 8.44 5.42 -3.02
N ASN A 30 9.43 4.84 -3.68
CA ASN A 30 9.89 3.49 -3.34
C ASN A 30 10.87 3.49 -2.16
N ASN A 31 11.83 4.44 -2.15
CA ASN A 31 13.00 4.36 -1.27
C ASN A 31 13.23 5.61 -0.40
N SER A 32 12.73 6.79 -0.76
CA SER A 32 12.99 8.06 -0.04
C SER A 32 11.81 8.50 0.83
N VAL A 33 11.99 9.53 1.67
CA VAL A 33 10.85 10.13 2.37
C VAL A 33 10.00 10.91 1.35
N PRO A 34 8.69 10.65 1.22
CA PRO A 34 7.85 11.37 0.27
C PRO A 34 7.66 12.85 0.66
N THR A 35 7.57 13.69 -0.36
CA THR A 35 7.28 15.13 -0.28
C THR A 35 6.16 15.47 -1.27
N GLU A 36 5.70 16.73 -1.30
CA GLU A 36 4.68 17.19 -2.27
C GLU A 36 5.19 17.18 -3.73
N ASN A 37 6.50 17.06 -3.94
CA ASN A 37 7.12 16.89 -5.26
C ASN A 37 7.28 15.41 -5.65
N SER A 38 6.87 14.48 -4.78
CA SER A 38 6.90 13.04 -5.10
C SER A 38 5.72 12.66 -6.00
N THR A 39 5.69 11.39 -6.45
CA THR A 39 4.61 10.91 -7.30
C THR A 39 3.27 11.01 -6.58
N LEU A 40 2.33 11.75 -7.17
CA LEU A 40 0.94 11.83 -6.71
C LEU A 40 0.23 10.51 -6.99
N TYR A 41 -0.46 9.96 -6.00
CA TYR A 41 -1.34 8.83 -6.15
C TYR A 41 -2.58 9.26 -6.94
N THR A 42 -2.75 8.69 -8.12
CA THR A 42 -3.93 8.89 -8.98
C THR A 42 -4.60 7.57 -9.36
N VAL A 43 -3.89 6.45 -9.26
CA VAL A 43 -4.37 5.10 -9.57
C VAL A 43 -3.80 4.08 -8.58
N PRO A 44 -4.44 2.91 -8.39
CA PRO A 44 -3.93 1.85 -7.52
C PRO A 44 -2.50 1.43 -7.82
N ILE A 45 -1.70 1.20 -6.77
CA ILE A 45 -0.30 0.80 -6.89
C ILE A 45 -0.22 -0.72 -6.90
N THR A 46 0.20 -1.30 -8.03
CA THR A 46 0.34 -2.76 -8.19
C THR A 46 1.57 -3.30 -7.49
N LEU A 47 1.38 -4.31 -6.64
CA LEU A 47 2.44 -4.99 -5.90
C LEU A 47 2.96 -6.22 -6.68
N ASN A 48 3.51 -5.99 -7.88
CA ASN A 48 3.91 -7.07 -8.79
C ASN A 48 5.31 -7.67 -8.55
N LYS A 49 6.04 -7.13 -7.59
CA LYS A 49 7.38 -7.58 -7.18
C LYS A 49 7.59 -7.31 -5.70
N THR A 50 8.64 -7.89 -5.12
CA THR A 50 9.11 -7.46 -3.79
C THR A 50 9.50 -5.99 -3.87
N MET A 51 8.80 -5.15 -3.10
CA MET A 51 8.96 -3.70 -3.16
C MET A 51 8.57 -3.05 -1.84
N GLN A 52 8.98 -1.79 -1.70
CA GLN A 52 8.55 -0.92 -0.61
C GLN A 52 7.85 0.29 -1.21
N VAL A 53 6.75 0.71 -0.58
CA VAL A 53 6.06 1.95 -0.87
C VAL A 53 6.08 2.78 0.40
N LYS A 54 6.78 3.91 0.36
CA LYS A 54 6.72 4.95 1.38
C LYS A 54 5.70 5.97 0.93
N TYR A 55 4.77 6.34 1.80
CA TYR A 55 3.71 7.28 1.46
C TYR A 55 3.61 8.42 2.46
N MET A 56 3.08 9.54 1.97
CA MET A 56 2.66 10.72 2.71
C MET A 56 1.22 11.02 2.32
N ILE A 57 0.31 11.05 3.29
CA ILE A 57 -1.06 11.51 3.10
C ILE A 57 -1.16 12.90 3.72
N LYS A 58 -1.52 13.91 2.92
CA LYS A 58 -1.67 15.30 3.33
C LYS A 58 -3.13 15.73 3.14
N ASP A 59 -3.75 16.16 4.23
CA ASP A 59 -4.98 16.95 4.21
C ASP A 59 -4.66 18.40 4.64
N ASN A 60 -5.68 19.26 4.74
CA ASN A 60 -5.49 20.68 5.10
C ASN A 60 -4.93 20.89 6.51
N THR A 61 -5.02 19.88 7.38
CA THR A 61 -4.74 19.96 8.82
C THR A 61 -3.63 19.01 9.27
N THR A 62 -3.43 17.89 8.56
CA THR A 62 -2.54 16.82 8.97
C THR A 62 -1.69 16.28 7.82
N THR A 63 -0.49 15.86 8.17
CA THR A 63 0.39 15.06 7.32
C THR A 63 0.72 13.77 8.03
N LYS A 64 0.38 12.64 7.41
CA LYS A 64 0.64 11.29 7.92
C LYS A 64 1.63 10.60 7.00
N TYR A 65 2.55 9.84 7.57
CA TYR A 65 3.49 9.03 6.81
C TYR A 65 3.26 7.56 7.10
N GLY A 66 3.66 6.71 6.17
CA GLY A 66 3.67 5.28 6.40
C GLY A 66 4.48 4.53 5.38
N ILE A 67 4.62 3.24 5.66
CA ILE A 67 5.42 2.31 4.88
C ILE A 67 4.59 1.06 4.63
N ILE A 68 4.56 0.62 3.38
CA ILE A 68 4.04 -0.67 2.96
C ILE A 68 5.22 -1.45 2.39
N LYS A 69 5.49 -2.64 2.94
CA LYS A 69 6.45 -3.58 2.36
C LYS A 69 5.68 -4.75 1.76
N HIS A 70 6.04 -5.11 0.54
CA HIS A 70 5.52 -6.27 -0.14
C HIS A 70 6.65 -7.26 -0.42
N GLU A 71 6.42 -8.53 -0.09
CA GLU A 71 7.34 -9.64 -0.32
C GLU A 71 6.59 -10.79 -0.99
N ILE A 72 7.10 -11.29 -2.12
CA ILE A 72 6.55 -12.48 -2.78
C ILE A 72 7.22 -13.71 -2.18
N THR A 73 6.43 -14.63 -1.61
CA THR A 73 6.93 -15.85 -0.95
C THR A 73 6.79 -17.10 -1.83
N MET A 74 5.83 -17.13 -2.74
CA MET A 74 5.72 -18.18 -3.76
C MET A 74 5.74 -17.53 -5.14
N LYS A 75 6.89 -17.64 -5.82
CA LYS A 75 7.09 -17.10 -7.16
C LYS A 75 6.77 -18.16 -8.20
N ASN A 76 5.95 -17.80 -9.18
CA ASN A 76 5.72 -18.61 -10.37
C ASN A 76 5.87 -17.70 -11.60
N LYS A 77 6.53 -18.19 -12.65
CA LYS A 77 6.86 -17.42 -13.86
C LYS A 77 5.63 -16.83 -14.55
N ASN A 78 4.48 -17.48 -14.41
CA ASN A 78 3.24 -17.10 -15.09
C ASN A 78 2.27 -16.33 -14.18
N GLN A 79 2.75 -15.71 -13.10
CA GLN A 79 1.89 -14.88 -12.27
C GLN A 79 1.44 -13.64 -13.03
N THR A 80 0.14 -13.47 -13.21
CA THR A 80 -0.47 -12.29 -13.86
C THR A 80 -1.36 -11.49 -12.92
N VAL A 81 -1.65 -12.03 -11.74
CA VAL A 81 -2.53 -11.43 -10.73
C VAL A 81 -1.74 -10.98 -9.52
N TYR A 82 -1.99 -9.74 -9.09
CA TYR A 82 -1.25 -9.09 -8.02
C TYR A 82 -2.19 -8.26 -7.14
N PRO A 83 -1.93 -8.19 -5.83
CA PRO A 83 -2.62 -7.22 -5.01
C PRO A 83 -2.24 -5.79 -5.39
N MET A 84 -3.12 -4.86 -5.07
CA MET A 84 -2.91 -3.43 -5.26
C MET A 84 -3.14 -2.67 -3.97
N ILE A 85 -2.47 -1.53 -3.84
CA ILE A 85 -2.79 -0.54 -2.81
C ILE A 85 -3.76 0.48 -3.40
N SER A 86 -4.92 0.59 -2.78
CA SER A 86 -5.93 1.59 -3.10
C SER A 86 -6.00 2.66 -2.01
N PHE A 87 -6.21 3.91 -2.41
CA PHE A 87 -6.45 5.03 -1.51
C PHE A 87 -7.63 5.86 -2.02
N ASN A 88 -8.65 6.03 -1.19
CA ASN A 88 -9.90 6.70 -1.57
C ASN A 88 -10.03 8.13 -1.02
N GLY A 89 -8.91 8.76 -0.63
CA GLY A 89 -8.91 10.06 0.02
C GLY A 89 -9.07 10.02 1.55
N SER A 90 -9.43 8.87 2.13
CA SER A 90 -9.59 8.72 3.59
C SER A 90 -8.88 7.48 4.13
N ALA A 91 -9.07 6.34 3.48
CA ALA A 91 -8.55 5.05 3.90
C ALA A 91 -7.61 4.47 2.84
N LEU A 92 -6.54 3.86 3.32
CA LEU A 92 -5.62 3.07 2.51
C LEU A 92 -5.99 1.59 2.67
N SER A 93 -6.15 0.88 1.55
CA SER A 93 -6.65 -0.50 1.53
C SER A 93 -5.80 -1.39 0.64
N LEU A 94 -5.64 -2.64 1.05
CA LEU A 94 -5.13 -3.72 0.22
C LEU A 94 -6.30 -4.36 -0.53
N VAL A 95 -6.23 -4.36 -1.86
CA VAL A 95 -7.26 -4.90 -2.75
C VAL A 95 -6.69 -5.98 -3.64
N PHE A 96 -7.53 -6.94 -4.02
CA PHE A 96 -7.20 -7.98 -4.98
C PHE A 96 -8.11 -7.84 -6.22
N PRO A 97 -7.64 -8.23 -7.42
CA PRO A 97 -8.50 -8.28 -8.60
C PRO A 97 -9.74 -9.14 -8.36
N GLU A 98 -10.83 -8.79 -9.06
CA GLU A 98 -12.08 -9.54 -8.99
C GLU A 98 -11.94 -10.96 -9.54
N ASN A 99 -12.89 -11.83 -9.19
CA ASN A 99 -12.96 -13.22 -9.65
C ASN A 99 -11.75 -14.08 -9.26
N LEU A 100 -11.09 -13.77 -8.14
CA LEU A 100 -9.99 -14.55 -7.58
C LEU A 100 -10.36 -15.17 -6.23
N THR A 101 -9.99 -16.44 -6.05
CA THR A 101 -10.04 -17.06 -4.72
C THR A 101 -8.79 -16.66 -3.93
N VAL A 102 -8.96 -15.77 -2.96
CA VAL A 102 -7.86 -15.28 -2.12
C VAL A 102 -8.12 -15.62 -0.66
N TYR A 103 -7.17 -16.29 -0.03
CA TYR A 103 -7.17 -16.58 1.39
C TYR A 103 -6.13 -15.73 2.11
N TYR A 104 -6.43 -15.24 3.30
CA TYR A 104 -5.49 -14.42 4.05
C TYR A 104 -5.49 -14.71 5.56
N THR A 105 -4.43 -14.24 6.21
CA THR A 105 -4.26 -14.27 7.66
C THR A 105 -3.68 -12.95 8.14
N LEU A 106 -4.07 -12.56 9.36
CA LEU A 106 -3.57 -11.35 10.04
C LEU A 106 -2.72 -11.67 11.28
N ASN A 107 -2.72 -12.95 11.70
CA ASN A 107 -2.01 -13.44 12.88
C ASN A 107 -0.56 -13.88 12.57
N GLY A 108 -0.06 -13.62 11.37
CA GLY A 108 1.29 -13.98 10.94
C GLY A 108 1.50 -15.44 10.52
N LYS A 109 0.49 -16.33 10.65
CA LYS A 109 0.58 -17.70 10.13
C LYS A 109 0.45 -17.74 8.60
N ALA A 110 1.01 -18.75 7.95
CA ALA A 110 0.81 -18.91 6.50
C ALA A 110 -0.67 -19.21 6.18
N PRO A 111 -1.25 -18.59 5.15
CA PRO A 111 -2.62 -18.87 4.71
C PRO A 111 -2.74 -20.27 4.11
N THR A 112 -3.90 -20.89 4.30
CA THR A 112 -4.28 -22.18 3.72
C THR A 112 -5.70 -22.06 3.14
N ASN A 113 -6.20 -23.12 2.47
CA ASN A 113 -7.58 -23.14 1.97
C ASN A 113 -8.65 -23.09 3.10
N LYS A 114 -8.24 -23.22 4.36
CA LYS A 114 -9.10 -23.08 5.55
C LYS A 114 -9.00 -21.70 6.21
N SER A 115 -8.14 -20.82 5.69
CA SER A 115 -7.99 -19.45 6.19
C SER A 115 -9.17 -18.58 5.77
N THR A 116 -9.22 -17.34 6.26
CA THR A 116 -10.30 -16.40 5.93
C THR A 116 -10.29 -16.09 4.43
N LEU A 117 -11.45 -16.24 3.79
CA LEU A 117 -11.65 -15.85 2.41
C LEU A 117 -11.73 -14.33 2.30
N TYR A 118 -11.01 -13.75 1.33
CA TYR A 118 -11.12 -12.34 0.99
C TYR A 118 -12.44 -12.08 0.27
N THR A 119 -13.28 -11.24 0.86
CA THR A 119 -14.57 -10.81 0.29
C THR A 119 -14.68 -9.30 0.17
N SER A 120 -13.78 -8.54 0.79
CA SER A 120 -13.79 -7.08 0.80
C SER A 120 -12.39 -6.51 1.04
N PRO A 121 -12.10 -5.27 0.58
CA PRO A 121 -10.83 -4.58 0.82
C PRO A 121 -10.35 -4.63 2.26
N ILE A 122 -9.05 -4.94 2.45
CA ILE A 122 -8.44 -4.99 3.78
C ILE A 122 -7.90 -3.60 4.12
N ILE A 123 -8.52 -2.93 5.09
CA ILE A 123 -8.11 -1.59 5.53
C ILE A 123 -6.76 -1.65 6.26
N LEU A 124 -5.80 -0.86 5.79
CA LEU A 124 -4.46 -0.74 6.35
C LEU A 124 -4.37 0.49 7.28
N ASN A 125 -5.02 0.40 8.45
CA ASN A 125 -5.13 1.54 9.40
C ASN A 125 -4.17 1.47 10.60
N LYS A 126 -3.46 0.36 10.79
CA LYS A 126 -2.53 0.15 11.91
C LYS A 126 -1.32 -0.65 11.48
N ASN A 127 -0.37 -0.84 12.40
CA ASN A 127 0.71 -1.80 12.17
C ASN A 127 0.11 -3.20 12.02
N MET A 128 0.23 -3.79 10.83
CA MET A 128 -0.34 -5.11 10.56
C MET A 128 0.43 -5.82 9.46
N ILE A 129 0.34 -7.14 9.49
CA ILE A 129 0.91 -8.03 8.50
C ILE A 129 -0.24 -8.82 7.90
N VAL A 130 -0.43 -8.71 6.59
CA VAL A 130 -1.35 -9.54 5.81
C VAL A 130 -0.52 -10.55 5.06
N LYS A 131 -0.69 -11.83 5.37
CA LYS A 131 -0.19 -12.90 4.50
C LYS A 131 -1.35 -13.37 3.64
N TYR A 132 -1.14 -13.49 2.34
CA TYR A 132 -2.18 -13.87 1.40
C TYR A 132 -1.74 -15.04 0.52
N MET A 133 -2.72 -15.79 0.03
CA MET A 133 -2.57 -16.83 -0.98
C MET A 133 -3.69 -16.70 -2.00
N ILE A 134 -3.32 -16.53 -3.26
CA ILE A 134 -4.22 -16.48 -4.41
C ILE A 134 -4.21 -17.87 -5.06
N VAL A 135 -5.38 -18.39 -5.37
CA VAL A 135 -5.54 -19.67 -6.09
C VAL A 135 -6.18 -19.40 -7.45
N VAL A 136 -5.47 -19.71 -8.54
CA VAL A 136 -5.94 -19.56 -9.92
C VAL A 136 -5.70 -20.88 -10.65
N ASN A 137 -6.76 -21.54 -11.12
CA ASN A 137 -6.68 -22.82 -11.84
C ASN A 137 -5.77 -23.86 -11.15
N GLY A 138 -5.88 -23.98 -9.83
CA GLY A 138 -5.05 -24.88 -9.00
C GLY A 138 -3.63 -24.37 -8.70
N THR A 139 -3.16 -23.32 -9.38
CA THR A 139 -1.87 -22.68 -9.11
C THR A 139 -1.99 -21.72 -7.93
N LYS A 140 -1.04 -21.80 -6.99
CA LYS A 140 -1.00 -20.96 -5.80
C LYS A 140 0.09 -19.90 -5.91
N TYR A 141 -0.27 -18.66 -5.59
CA TYR A 141 0.66 -17.54 -5.44
C TYR A 141 0.52 -17.01 -4.02
N ALA A 142 1.62 -16.61 -3.39
CA ALA A 142 1.57 -16.05 -2.04
C ALA A 142 2.56 -14.92 -1.86
N GLY A 143 2.19 -14.05 -0.94
CA GLY A 143 3.02 -12.94 -0.53
C GLY A 143 2.62 -12.41 0.83
N ILE A 144 3.38 -11.40 1.26
CA ILE A 144 3.25 -10.74 2.54
C ILE A 144 3.17 -9.24 2.25
N VAL A 145 2.18 -8.60 2.85
CA VAL A 145 2.05 -7.14 2.89
C VAL A 145 2.18 -6.71 4.34
N LYS A 146 3.22 -5.95 4.67
CA LYS A 146 3.41 -5.35 5.98
C LYS A 146 3.15 -3.86 5.91
N HIS A 147 2.14 -3.39 6.65
CA HIS A 147 1.85 -1.98 6.79
C HIS A 147 2.39 -1.45 8.11
N THR A 148 3.15 -0.36 8.05
CA THR A 148 3.72 0.34 9.21
C THR A 148 3.40 1.82 9.10
N PRO A 149 2.33 2.32 9.73
CA PRO A 149 2.09 3.76 9.81
C PRO A 149 3.20 4.38 10.65
N CYS A 150 3.82 5.44 10.15
CA CYS A 150 4.79 6.20 10.93
C CYS A 150 4.03 6.98 12.00
N LYS A 151 4.31 6.72 13.28
CA LYS A 151 3.78 7.54 14.36
C LYS A 151 4.21 8.99 14.15
N LEU A 152 3.29 9.92 14.40
CA LEU A 152 3.57 11.34 14.45
C LEU A 152 4.77 11.59 15.38
N ILE A 153 5.89 12.05 14.85
CA ILE A 153 6.93 12.62 15.68
C ILE A 153 6.50 14.05 15.94
N LYS A 154 6.13 14.40 17.19
CA LYS A 154 5.92 15.81 17.56
C LYS A 154 7.16 16.60 17.12
N ARG A 155 7.01 17.77 16.48
CA ARG A 155 8.15 18.63 16.03
C ARG A 155 9.26 18.75 17.09
N VAL A 156 8.88 18.80 18.37
CA VAL A 156 9.79 18.81 19.53
C VAL A 156 10.70 17.58 19.61
N GLN A 157 10.17 16.38 19.40
CA GLN A 157 10.96 15.14 19.38
C GLN A 157 11.78 15.01 18.08
N ALA A 158 11.29 15.53 16.95
CA ALA A 158 12.05 15.54 15.69
C ALA A 158 13.29 16.44 15.81
N ARG A 159 13.17 17.62 16.43
CA ARG A 159 14.31 18.51 16.73
C ARG A 159 15.32 17.83 17.67
N LYS A 160 14.85 17.09 18.68
CA LYS A 160 15.73 16.30 19.57
C LYS A 160 16.45 15.17 18.83
N MET A 161 15.78 14.45 17.92
CA MET A 161 16.37 13.35 17.14
C MET A 161 17.35 13.86 16.07
N LYS A 162 17.04 14.96 15.39
CA LYS A 162 17.97 15.62 14.46
C LYS A 162 19.27 16.00 15.17
N ASN A 163 19.18 16.54 16.38
CA ASN A 163 20.35 16.88 17.20
C ASN A 163 21.11 15.63 17.71
N LYS A 164 20.42 14.54 18.07
CA LYS A 164 21.06 13.30 18.52
C LYS A 164 21.80 12.60 17.37
N TRP A 165 21.19 12.53 16.19
CA TRP A 165 21.78 11.90 15.01
C TRP A 165 22.98 12.70 14.48
N ILE A 166 22.88 14.04 14.47
CA ILE A 166 24.02 14.93 14.13
C ILE A 166 25.18 14.77 15.14
N ARG A 167 24.90 14.64 16.44
CA ARG A 167 25.95 14.40 17.45
C ARG A 167 26.65 13.06 17.26
N GLN A 168 25.91 12.02 16.89
CA GLN A 168 26.47 10.69 16.63
C GLN A 168 27.34 10.68 15.36
N MET A 169 26.94 11.42 14.33
CA MET A 169 27.70 11.60 13.08
C MET A 169 29.02 12.36 13.28
N ILE A 170 29.07 13.33 14.20
CA ILE A 170 30.29 14.09 14.53
C ILE A 170 31.33 13.21 15.25
N HIS A 171 30.88 12.25 16.06
CA HIS A 171 31.76 11.34 16.79
C HIS A 171 32.38 10.24 15.90
N GLU A 172 31.77 9.93 14.76
CA GLU A 172 32.27 8.98 13.75
C GLU A 172 33.21 9.63 12.71
N LEU A 173 33.12 10.94 12.50
CA LEU A 173 33.85 11.65 11.44
C LEU A 173 35.08 12.44 11.92
N VAL A 174 35.31 12.52 13.23
CA VAL A 174 36.54 13.09 13.80
C VAL A 174 37.06 12.11 14.86
N PRO A 175 37.97 11.19 14.51
CA PRO A 175 38.76 10.50 15.52
C PRO A 175 39.64 11.55 16.23
N ALA A 176 39.86 11.35 17.54
CA ALA A 176 40.86 12.10 18.29
C ALA A 176 42.26 11.93 17.67
#